data_AF-A0A9D4TC78-F1
#
_entry.id   AF-A0A9D4TC78-F1
#
_cell.length_a   1.000
_cell.length_b   1.000
_cell.length_c   1.000
_cell.angle_alpha   90.00
_cell.angle_beta   90.00
_cell.angle_gamma   90.00
#
_symmetry.space_group_name_H-M   'P 1'
#
loop_
_entity.id
_entity.type
_entity.pdbx_description
1 polymer ?
#
loop_
_entity_poly.entity_id
_entity_poly.type
_entity_poly.pdbx_seq_one_letter_code
_entity_poly.pdbx_strand_id
1 'polypeptide(L)' 'MRDGGKATAPRFVYTAEERELLRNLVMRYRSVIENKRTDNVSKRAKDIAWEELTDEYNSQRGIRRVTVSQLRKL' A
#
# COMPACT_ATOMS: atom_id res chain seq x y z
N MET A 1 29.67 -29.01 4.47
CA MET A 1 29.17 -28.13 3.39
C MET A 1 27.66 -28.30 3.29
N ARG A 2 26.86 -27.43 3.95
CA ARG A 2 25.43 -27.23 3.68
C ARG A 2 24.86 -26.32 4.78
N ASP A 3 24.77 -25.03 4.51
CA ASP A 3 23.74 -24.15 5.08
C ASP A 3 23.52 -23.04 4.05
N GLY A 4 22.63 -23.32 3.09
CA GLY A 4 22.11 -22.31 2.18
C GLY A 4 21.27 -21.34 3.00
N GLY A 5 21.88 -20.21 3.37
CA GLY A 5 21.16 -19.09 3.96
C GLY A 5 20.08 -18.63 3.01
N LYS A 6 18.83 -19.05 3.25
CA LYS A 6 17.67 -18.40 2.64
C LYS A 6 17.69 -16.96 3.12
N ALA A 7 18.13 -16.04 2.26
CA ALA A 7 17.88 -14.63 2.44
C ALA A 7 16.37 -14.44 2.54
N THR A 8 15.84 -14.41 3.75
CA THR A 8 14.46 -14.02 4.00
C THR A 8 14.31 -12.62 3.45
N ALA A 9 13.42 -12.44 2.48
CA ALA A 9 13.14 -11.14 1.88
C ALA A 9 13.04 -10.07 2.98
N PRO A 10 13.65 -8.89 2.79
CA PRO A 10 13.68 -7.86 3.81
C PRO A 10 12.24 -7.62 4.28
N ARG A 11 12.00 -7.81 5.59
CA ARG A 11 10.72 -7.47 6.21
C ARG A 11 10.47 -6.01 5.86
N PHE A 12 9.42 -5.74 5.10
CA PHE A 12 9.05 -4.38 4.78
C PHE A 12 8.55 -3.73 6.08
N VAL A 13 9.39 -2.90 6.69
CA VAL A 13 9.05 -2.17 7.92
C VAL A 13 8.80 -0.73 7.53
N TYR A 14 7.54 -0.33 7.63
CA TYR A 14 7.11 1.05 7.48
C TYR A 14 7.58 1.85 8.70
N THR A 15 8.29 2.96 8.49
CA THR A 15 8.63 3.92 9.56
C THR A 15 7.37 4.60 10.11
N ALA A 16 7.49 5.30 11.23
CA ALA A 16 6.38 6.04 11.81
C ALA A 16 5.79 7.07 10.83
N GLU A 17 6.65 7.77 10.09
CA GLU A 17 6.27 8.75 9.06
C GLU A 17 5.55 8.08 7.89
N GLU A 18 6.08 6.96 7.39
CA GLU A 18 5.45 6.15 6.35
C GLU A 18 4.05 5.68 6.77
N ARG A 19 3.90 5.23 8.03
CA ARG A 19 2.62 4.79 8.58
C ARG A 19 1.63 5.93 8.71
N GLU A 20 2.06 7.12 9.15
CA GLU A 20 1.19 8.28 9.28
C GLU A 20 0.74 8.81 7.92
N LEU A 21 1.67 8.93 6.97
CA LEU A 21 1.37 9.28 5.59
C LEU A 21 0.38 8.28 4.98
N LEU A 22 0.64 6.98 5.14
CA LEU A 22 -0.25 5.94 4.66
C LEU A 22 -1.63 6.06 5.29
N ARG A 23 -1.72 6.32 6.60
CA ARG A 23 -3.00 6.50 7.30
C ARG A 23 -3.77 7.69 6.73
N ASN A 24 -3.10 8.82 6.49
CA ASN A 24 -3.70 10.00 5.89
C ASN A 24 -4.21 9.73 4.47
N LEU A 25 -3.42 9.03 3.66
CA LEU A 25 -3.83 8.64 2.31
C LEU A 25 -5.04 7.69 2.36
N VAL A 26 -4.99 6.63 3.16
CA VAL A 26 -6.11 5.70 3.34
C VAL A 26 -7.36 6.43 3.84
N MET A 27 -7.23 7.40 4.74
CA MET A 27 -8.34 8.24 5.18
C MET A 27 -8.92 9.11 4.05
N ARG A 28 -8.08 9.66 3.18
CA ARG A 28 -8.51 10.40 1.98
C ARG A 28 -9.32 9.53 1.03
N TYR A 29 -8.81 8.33 0.75
CA TYR A 29 -9.45 7.36 -0.15
C TYR A 29 -10.48 6.47 0.56
N ARG A 30 -10.74 6.69 1.86
CA ARG A 30 -11.67 5.90 2.69
C ARG A 30 -13.05 5.81 2.05
N SER A 31 -13.57 6.91 1.53
CA SER A 31 -14.90 6.93 0.89
C SER A 31 -15.00 6.00 -0.32
N VAL A 32 -13.88 5.67 -0.96
CA VAL A 32 -13.79 4.73 -2.09
C VAL A 32 -13.43 3.32 -1.61
N ILE A 33 -12.43 3.20 -0.73
CA ILE A 33 -11.94 1.92 -0.19
C ILE A 33 -12.99 1.24 0.71
N GLU A 34 -13.57 1.98 1.66
CA GLU A 34 -14.67 1.52 2.53
C GLU A 34 -16.04 1.60 1.88
N ASN A 35 -16.13 1.93 0.59
CA ASN A 35 -17.42 1.92 -0.10
C ASN A 35 -17.99 0.50 -0.07
N LYS A 36 -19.09 0.32 0.69
CA LYS A 36 -19.75 -0.96 0.91
C LYS A 36 -20.59 -1.42 -0.29
N ARG A 37 -20.66 -0.60 -1.36
CA ARG A 37 -21.28 -1.00 -2.63
C ARG A 37 -20.35 -1.96 -3.37
N THR A 38 -20.92 -3.09 -3.76
CA THR A 38 -20.24 -4.19 -4.45
C THR A 38 -20.49 -4.13 -5.96
N ASP A 39 -20.72 -2.94 -6.50
CA ASP A 39 -20.85 -2.76 -7.94
C ASP A 39 -19.49 -2.94 -8.62
N ASN A 40 -19.48 -3.48 -9.85
CA ASN A 40 -18.25 -3.64 -10.64
C ASN A 40 -17.50 -2.31 -10.83
N VAL A 41 -18.24 -1.19 -10.86
CA VAL A 41 -17.70 0.17 -10.88
C VAL A 41 -16.92 0.48 -9.59
N SER A 42 -17.45 0.08 -8.43
CA SER A 42 -16.79 0.25 -7.13
C SER A 42 -15.52 -0.61 -7.01
N LYS A 43 -15.47 -1.79 -7.63
CA LYS A 43 -14.23 -2.58 -7.71
C LYS A 43 -13.12 -1.85 -8.46
N ARG A 44 -13.41 -1.32 -9.65
CA ARG A 44 -12.43 -0.55 -10.43
C ARG A 44 -12.03 0.74 -9.72
N ALA A 45 -12.98 1.44 -9.12
CA ALA A 45 -12.70 2.64 -8.33
C ALA A 45 -11.78 2.35 -7.13
N LYS A 46 -11.95 1.22 -6.46
CA LYS A 46 -11.03 0.78 -5.40
C LYS A 46 -9.64 0.50 -5.92
N ASP A 47 -9.52 -0.21 -7.04
CA ASP A 47 -8.22 -0.50 -7.66
C ASP A 47 -7.50 0.80 -8.05
N ILE A 48 -8.19 1.71 -8.73
CA ILE A 48 -7.67 3.05 -9.08
C ILE A 48 -7.27 3.82 -7.82
N ALA A 49 -8.12 3.85 -6.79
CA ALA A 49 -7.79 4.54 -5.54
C ALA A 49 -6.56 3.96 -4.85
N TRP A 50 -6.34 2.65 -4.93
CA TRP A 50 -5.12 2.02 -4.43
C TRP A 50 -3.91 2.33 -5.30
N GLU A 51 -4.05 2.38 -6.63
CA GLU A 51 -2.99 2.79 -7.55
C GLU A 51 -2.55 4.23 -7.28
N GLU A 52 -3.50 5.17 -7.21
CA GLU A 52 -3.24 6.58 -6.89
C GLU A 52 -2.60 6.72 -5.50
N LEU A 53 -3.12 6.01 -4.49
CA LEU A 53 -2.53 5.98 -3.15
C LEU A 53 -1.09 5.45 -3.17
N THR A 54 -0.83 4.42 -3.96
CA THR A 54 0.50 3.82 -4.11
C THR A 54 1.44 4.76 -4.84
N ASP A 55 0.98 5.44 -5.88
CA ASP A 55 1.76 6.45 -6.61
C ASP A 55 2.11 7.62 -5.69
N GLU A 56 1.12 8.15 -4.97
CA GLU A 56 1.31 9.28 -4.04
C GLU A 56 2.25 8.90 -2.88
N TYR A 57 2.19 7.65 -2.41
CA TYR A 57 3.13 7.08 -1.45
C TYR A 57 4.55 6.95 -2.04
N ASN A 58 4.68 6.45 -3.27
CA ASN A 58 5.96 6.27 -3.95
C ASN A 58 6.61 7.59 -4.41
N SER A 59 5.80 8.64 -4.56
CA SER A 59 6.22 9.99 -4.89
C SER A 59 6.84 10.71 -3.69
N GLN A 60 6.62 10.21 -2.47
CA GLN A 60 7.24 10.79 -1.27
C GLN A 60 8.75 10.56 -1.22
N ARG A 61 9.45 11.63 -0.85
CA ARG A 61 10.90 11.67 -0.82
C ARG A 61 11.42 10.94 0.42
N GLY A 62 12.27 9.93 0.23
CA GLY A 62 12.81 9.12 1.32
C GLY A 62 11.99 7.88 1.67
N ILE A 63 10.90 7.64 0.94
CA ILE A 63 10.04 6.47 1.12
C ILE A 63 10.45 5.38 0.11
N ARG A 64 10.39 4.11 0.53
CA ARG A 64 10.69 2.98 -0.36
C ARG A 64 9.53 2.73 -1.29
N ARG A 65 9.82 2.45 -2.56
CA ARG A 65 8.79 2.09 -3.53
C ARG A 65 8.09 0.79 -3.12
N VAL A 66 6.77 0.87 -2.93
CA VAL A 66 5.88 -0.26 -2.65
C VAL A 66 4.90 -0.46 -3.80
N THR A 67 4.38 -1.68 -3.91
CA THR A 67 3.28 -1.97 -4.83
C THR A 67 1.94 -1.96 -4.12
N VAL A 68 0.86 -1.75 -4.88
CA VAL A 68 -0.53 -1.85 -4.40
C VAL A 68 -0.76 -3.14 -3.60
N SER A 69 -0.19 -4.25 -4.08
CA SER A 69 -0.28 -5.56 -3.43
C SER A 69 0.39 -5.60 -2.05
N GLN A 70 1.45 -4.81 -1.82
CA GLN A 70 2.08 -4.70 -0.51
C GLN A 70 1.26 -3.83 0.43
N LEU A 71 0.73 -2.71 -0.06
CA LEU A 71 -0.14 -1.82 0.71
C LEU A 71 -1.48 -2.46 1.09
N ARG A 72 -2.04 -3.32 0.21
CA ARG A 72 -3.24 -4.12 0.50
C ARG A 72 -3.00 -5.28 1.46
N LYS A 73 -1.75 -5.68 1.70
CA LYS A 73 -1.38 -6.81 2.59
C LYS A 73 -1.09 -6.39 4.03
N LEU A 74 -1.11 -5.09 4.31
CA LEU A 74 -0.92 -4.52 5.65
C LEU A 74 -2.13 -4.73 6.56
#